data_AF-A0A7J7XHJ4-F1
#
_entry.id   AF-A0A7J7XHJ4-F1
#
_cell.length_a   1.000
_cell.length_b   1.000
_cell.length_c   1.000
_cell.angle_alpha   90.00
_cell.angle_beta   90.00
_cell.angle_gamma   90.00
#
_symmetry.space_group_name_H-M   'P 1'
#
loop_
_entity.id
_entity.type
_entity.pdbx_description
1 polymer ?
#
loop_
_entity_poly.entity_id
_entity_poly.type
_entity_poly.pdbx_seq_one_letter_code
_entity_poly.pdbx_strand_id
1 'polypeptide(L)'
;MRGKRKRQEEPLCKKHREGLAWFCEKDLELLCAQCRVSSDHGDHPLMPVEEAAATHRRKLKSYIESLSEQIKDTEIRSEMQMSKCFELRQKIENEKDELHSEVKQLKHFLEKGQIARLISLLNEETNVQEN
;
A
#
# COMPACT_ATOMS: atom_id res chain seq x y z
N MET A 1 -3.39 43.05 23.21
CA MET A 1 -2.65 42.24 24.19
C MET A 1 -1.28 41.90 23.62
N ARG A 2 -0.19 42.35 24.25
CA ARG A 2 1.19 42.11 23.76
C ARG A 2 1.63 40.70 24.18
N GLY A 3 1.78 39.79 23.20
CA GLY A 3 2.24 38.43 23.44
C GLY A 3 3.66 38.43 24.03
N LYS A 4 3.81 37.85 25.23
CA LYS A 4 5.12 37.55 25.83
C LYS A 4 5.88 36.62 24.88
N ARG A 5 6.91 37.14 24.21
CA ARG A 5 7.92 36.30 23.54
C ARG A 5 8.57 35.43 24.63
N LYS A 6 8.27 34.13 24.67
CA LYS A 6 9.05 33.17 25.46
C LYS A 6 10.49 33.29 24.96
N ARG A 7 11.41 33.75 25.82
CA ARG A 7 12.84 33.58 25.57
C ARG A 7 13.07 32.07 25.45
N GLN A 8 13.41 31.60 24.25
CA GLN A 8 13.93 30.25 24.11
C GLN A 8 15.26 30.23 24.86
N GLU A 9 15.35 29.44 25.93
CA GLU A 9 16.61 29.19 26.60
C GLU A 9 17.50 28.45 25.60
N GLU A 10 18.68 29.00 25.31
CA GLU A 10 19.65 28.33 24.45
C GLU A 10 20.10 27.04 25.14
N PRO A 11 20.12 25.90 24.41
CA PRO A 11 20.52 24.64 25.00
C PRO A 11 21.99 24.71 25.41
N LEU A 12 22.25 24.43 26.69
CA LEU A 12 23.59 24.48 27.27
C LEU A 12 24.19 23.08 27.37
N CYS A 13 25.50 22.99 27.17
CA CYS A 13 26.29 21.81 27.45
C CYS A 13 26.21 21.47 28.95
N LYS A 14 25.89 20.22 29.27
CA LYS A 14 25.79 19.76 30.66
C LYS A 14 27.11 19.85 31.42
N LYS A 15 28.25 19.63 30.73
CA LYS A 15 29.59 19.63 31.32
C LYS A 15 30.15 21.05 31.50
N HIS A 16 30.06 21.88 30.46
CA HIS A 16 30.74 23.19 30.42
C HIS A 16 29.80 24.38 30.67
N ARG A 17 28.48 24.15 30.68
CA ARG A 17 27.44 25.20 30.79
C ARG A 17 27.52 26.29 29.71
N GLU A 18 28.06 25.93 28.55
CA GLU A 18 28.16 26.79 27.38
C GLU A 18 27.11 26.47 26.32
N GLY A 19 26.79 27.44 25.46
CA GLY A 19 25.89 27.24 24.33
C GLY A 19 26.37 26.15 23.38
N LEU A 20 25.43 25.29 22.95
CA LEU A 20 25.68 24.25 21.96
C LEU A 20 25.55 24.85 20.55
N ALA A 21 26.68 25.17 19.93
CA ALA A 21 26.74 25.86 18.63
C ALA A 21 27.31 25.00 17.50
N TRP A 22 27.83 23.81 17.80
CA TRP A 22 28.42 22.88 16.82
C TRP A 22 27.64 21.58 16.75
N PHE A 23 27.65 20.95 15.59
CA PHE A 23 27.07 19.64 15.34
C PHE A 23 28.16 18.69 14.81
N CYS A 24 28.26 17.51 15.40
CA CYS A 24 29.12 16.43 14.93
C CYS A 24 28.34 15.50 14.01
N GLU A 25 28.70 15.44 12.72
CA GLU A 25 27.97 14.59 11.78
C GLU A 25 28.17 13.09 12.05
N LYS A 26 29.33 12.69 12.57
CA LYS A 26 29.65 11.29 12.83
C LYS A 26 28.88 10.72 14.02
N ASP A 27 28.79 11.49 15.11
CA ASP A 27 28.17 11.05 16.36
C ASP A 27 26.71 11.52 16.48
N LEU A 28 26.27 12.44 15.60
CA LEU A 28 24.95 13.08 15.62
C LEU A 28 24.68 13.86 16.92
N GLU A 29 25.71 14.51 17.45
CA GLU A 29 25.66 15.24 18.72
C GLU A 29 25.85 16.75 18.56
N LEU A 30 25.27 17.52 19.49
CA LEU A 30 25.49 18.95 19.62
C LEU A 30 26.61 19.24 20.62
N LEU A 31 27.57 20.07 20.24
CA LEU A 31 28.78 20.36 20.98
C LEU A 31 28.90 21.86 21.31
N CYS A 32 29.43 22.16 22.49
CA CYS A 32 29.95 23.50 22.84
C CYS A 32 31.39 23.67 22.36
N ALA A 33 31.98 24.84 22.57
CA ALA A 33 33.33 25.15 22.10
C ALA A 33 34.40 24.20 22.69
N GLN A 34 34.32 23.82 23.97
CA GLN A 34 35.29 22.88 24.55
C GLN A 34 35.07 21.43 24.10
N CYS A 35 33.82 21.00 23.96
CA CYS A 35 33.52 19.65 23.46
C CYS A 35 33.97 19.47 22.01
N ARG A 36 33.92 20.52 21.18
CA ARG A 36 34.40 20.47 19.80
C ARG A 36 35.91 20.16 19.71
N VAL A 37 36.71 20.66 20.65
CA VAL A 37 38.18 20.48 20.65
C VAL A 37 38.65 19.35 21.55
N SER A 38 37.75 18.64 22.24
CA SER A 38 38.13 17.47 23.03
C SER A 38 38.61 16.36 22.10
N SER A 39 39.48 15.48 22.62
CA SER A 39 39.98 14.30 21.89
C SER A 39 38.86 13.44 21.31
N ASP A 40 37.68 13.47 21.94
CA ASP A 40 36.51 12.68 21.55
C ASP A 40 35.93 13.11 20.19
N HIS A 41 36.12 14.38 19.78
CA HIS A 41 35.58 14.93 18.53
C HIS A 41 36.60 15.68 17.66
N GLY A 42 37.86 15.75 18.06
CA GLY A 42 38.89 16.58 17.41
C GLY A 42 39.10 16.29 15.92
N ASP A 43 38.88 15.03 15.50
CA ASP A 43 39.04 14.59 14.10
C ASP A 43 37.69 14.36 13.38
N HIS A 44 36.57 14.67 14.01
CA HIS A 44 35.25 14.44 13.40
C HIS A 44 34.84 15.61 12.50
N PRO A 45 34.03 15.37 11.45
CA PRO A 45 33.43 16.44 10.67
C PRO A 45 32.43 17.21 11.54
N LEU A 46 32.75 18.47 11.80
CA LEU A 46 31.94 19.38 12.61
C LEU A 46 31.44 20.54 11.75
N MET A 47 30.20 20.94 11.98
CA MET A 47 29.60 22.10 11.33
C MET A 47 28.76 22.92 12.32
N PRO A 48 28.53 24.22 12.07
CA PRO A 48 27.62 25.02 12.88
C PRO A 48 26.20 24.44 12.88
N VAL A 49 25.50 24.57 14.00
CA VAL A 49 24.14 24.02 14.17
C VAL A 49 23.16 24.58 13.14
N GLU A 50 23.26 25.86 12.81
CA GLU A 50 22.40 26.51 11.83
C GLU A 50 22.55 25.88 10.44
N GLU A 51 23.79 25.54 10.08
CA GLU A 51 24.16 24.97 8.79
C GLU A 51 23.79 23.48 8.71
N ALA A 52 24.03 22.73 9.80
CA ALA A 52 23.55 21.35 9.95
C ALA A 52 22.03 21.31 9.80
N ALA A 53 21.33 22.16 10.55
CA ALA A 53 19.89 22.20 10.55
C ALA A 53 19.34 22.58 9.17
N ALA A 54 19.96 23.52 8.45
CA ALA A 54 19.58 23.85 7.07
C ALA A 54 19.76 22.65 6.13
N THR A 55 20.89 21.94 6.24
CA THR A 55 21.20 20.77 5.40
C THR A 55 20.25 19.60 5.67
N HIS A 56 20.03 19.25 6.94
CA HIS A 56 19.12 18.18 7.33
C HIS A 56 17.67 18.52 7.00
N ARG A 57 17.22 19.77 7.19
CA ARG A 57 15.88 20.20 6.75
C ARG A 57 15.68 20.01 5.25
N ARG A 58 16.68 20.35 4.43
CA ARG A 58 16.62 20.15 2.98
C ARG A 58 16.51 18.67 2.60
N LYS A 59 17.35 17.81 3.21
CA LYS A 59 17.31 16.36 3.00
C LYS A 59 15.95 15.77 3.40
N LEU A 60 15.45 16.13 4.58
CA LEU A 60 14.14 15.68 5.07
C LEU A 60 13.00 16.13 4.16
N LYS A 61 13.04 17.38 3.67
CA LYS A 61 12.03 17.88 2.72
C LYS A 61 12.00 17.03 1.44
N SER A 62 13.16 16.73 0.88
CA SER A 62 13.26 15.87 -0.31
C SER A 62 12.73 14.45 -0.07
N TYR A 63 13.01 13.86 1.10
CA TYR A 63 12.44 12.55 1.46
C TYR A 63 10.93 12.60 1.61
N ILE A 64 10.40 13.65 2.26
CA ILE A 64 8.95 13.83 2.41
C ILE A 64 8.28 13.97 1.03
N GLU A 65 8.85 14.76 0.13
CA GLU A 65 8.34 14.93 -1.24
C GLU A 65 8.31 13.58 -1.98
N SER A 66 9.43 12.83 -1.98
CA SER A 66 9.51 11.53 -2.66
C SER A 66 8.55 10.49 -2.05
N LEU A 67 8.48 10.41 -0.72
CA LEU A 67 7.58 9.47 -0.05
C LEU A 67 6.11 9.81 -0.30
N SER A 68 5.78 11.11 -0.35
CA SER A 68 4.41 11.55 -0.67
C SER A 68 3.99 11.17 -2.08
N GLU A 69 4.91 11.20 -3.04
CA GLU A 69 4.66 10.73 -4.41
C GLU A 69 4.48 9.21 -4.45
N GLN A 70 5.34 8.45 -3.77
CA GLN A 70 5.22 6.99 -3.69
C GLN A 70 3.91 6.53 -3.05
N ILE A 71 3.42 7.25 -2.03
CA ILE A 71 2.12 6.97 -1.40
C ILE A 71 1.00 7.13 -2.43
N LYS A 72 0.96 8.27 -3.15
CA LYS A 72 -0.07 8.52 -4.18
C LYS A 72 -0.05 7.47 -5.28
N ASP A 73 1.13 7.11 -5.78
CA ASP A 73 1.28 6.08 -6.81
C ASP A 73 0.79 4.72 -6.32
N THR A 74 1.07 4.39 -5.06
CA THR A 74 0.64 3.14 -4.44
C THR A 74 -0.88 3.11 -4.25
N GLU A 75 -1.49 4.22 -3.84
CA GLU A 75 -2.94 4.37 -3.72
C GLU A 75 -3.64 4.16 -5.06
N ILE A 76 -3.18 4.84 -6.12
CA ILE A 76 -3.72 4.68 -7.49
C ILE A 76 -3.59 3.22 -7.95
N ARG A 77 -2.42 2.61 -7.74
CA ARG A 77 -2.20 1.20 -8.10
C ARG A 77 -3.12 0.26 -7.33
N SER A 78 -3.35 0.53 -6.05
CA SER A 78 -4.26 -0.25 -5.21
C SER A 78 -5.70 -0.18 -5.73
N GLU A 79 -6.19 1.02 -6.04
CA GLU A 79 -7.53 1.23 -6.61
C GLU A 79 -7.70 0.50 -7.94
N MET A 80 -6.71 0.59 -8.84
CA MET A 80 -6.71 -0.14 -10.11
C MET A 80 -6.76 -1.66 -9.91
N GLN A 81 -5.99 -2.20 -8.95
CA GLN A 81 -6.01 -3.63 -8.64
C GLN A 81 -7.36 -4.06 -8.06
N MET A 82 -7.96 -3.25 -7.19
CA MET A 82 -9.29 -3.53 -6.64
C MET A 82 -10.36 -3.59 -7.74
N SER A 83 -10.33 -2.63 -8.67
CA SER A 83 -11.23 -2.59 -9.84
C SER A 83 -11.03 -3.84 -10.71
N LYS A 84 -9.79 -4.18 -11.06
CA LYS A 84 -9.48 -5.39 -11.84
C LYS A 84 -9.95 -6.69 -11.16
N CYS A 85 -9.77 -6.80 -9.85
CA CYS A 85 -10.27 -7.94 -9.08
C CYS A 85 -11.80 -8.02 -9.10
N PHE A 86 -12.49 -6.88 -9.03
CA PHE A 86 -13.95 -6.83 -9.14
C PHE A 86 -14.43 -7.27 -10.53
N GLU A 87 -13.84 -6.75 -11.60
CA GLU A 87 -14.17 -7.14 -12.98
C GLU A 87 -13.94 -8.64 -13.22
N LEU A 88 -12.80 -9.17 -12.76
CA LEU A 88 -12.50 -10.59 -12.90
C LEU A 88 -13.52 -11.47 -12.15
N ARG A 89 -13.90 -11.08 -10.92
CA ARG A 89 -14.94 -11.79 -10.17
C ARG A 89 -16.28 -11.78 -10.90
N GLN A 90 -16.68 -10.63 -11.44
CA GLN A 90 -17.92 -10.52 -12.20
C GLN A 90 -17.88 -11.41 -13.45
N LYS A 91 -16.75 -11.45 -14.16
CA LYS A 91 -16.58 -12.30 -15.33
C LYS A 91 -16.72 -13.79 -14.98
N ILE A 92 -16.08 -14.23 -13.90
CA ILE A 92 -16.18 -15.62 -13.43
C ILE A 92 -17.62 -15.97 -13.04
N GLU A 93 -18.33 -15.07 -12.36
CA GLU A 93 -19.72 -15.30 -11.97
C GLU A 93 -20.63 -15.43 -13.20
N ASN A 94 -20.45 -14.54 -14.19
CA ASN A 94 -21.21 -14.61 -15.45
C ASN A 94 -20.93 -15.91 -16.22
N GLU A 95 -19.66 -16.31 -16.35
CA GLU A 95 -19.28 -17.57 -17.01
C GLU A 95 -19.88 -18.79 -16.28
N LYS A 96 -19.93 -18.75 -14.94
CA LYS A 96 -20.56 -19.80 -14.13
C LYS A 96 -22.07 -19.88 -14.38
N ASP A 97 -22.75 -18.74 -14.45
CA ASP A 97 -24.19 -18.67 -14.70
C ASP A 97 -24.55 -19.14 -16.12
N GLU A 98 -23.74 -18.76 -17.11
CA GLU A 98 -23.86 -19.22 -18.50
C GLU A 98 -23.71 -20.74 -18.58
N LEU A 99 -22.64 -21.29 -18.01
CA LEU A 99 -22.41 -22.74 -17.94
C LEU A 99 -23.57 -23.47 -17.26
N HIS A 100 -24.08 -22.92 -16.14
CA HIS A 100 -25.20 -23.51 -15.44
C HIS A 100 -26.48 -23.52 -16.31
N SER A 101 -26.73 -22.44 -17.05
CA SER A 101 -27.85 -22.35 -18.00
C SER A 101 -27.72 -23.38 -19.12
N GLU A 102 -26.55 -23.50 -19.74
CA GLU A 102 -26.27 -24.49 -20.80
C GLU A 102 -26.50 -25.92 -20.31
N VAL A 103 -25.96 -26.27 -19.13
CA VAL A 103 -26.14 -27.59 -18.53
C VAL A 103 -27.63 -27.86 -18.27
N LYS A 104 -28.38 -26.87 -17.79
CA LYS A 104 -29.83 -27.02 -17.57
C LYS A 104 -30.59 -27.25 -18.88
N GLN A 105 -30.23 -26.53 -19.94
CA GLN A 105 -30.83 -26.71 -21.27
C GLN A 105 -30.54 -28.09 -21.84
N LEU A 106 -29.30 -28.57 -21.73
CA LEU A 106 -28.90 -29.91 -22.16
C LEU A 106 -29.67 -31.00 -21.41
N LYS A 107 -29.80 -30.90 -20.08
CA LYS A 107 -30.59 -31.84 -19.28
C LYS A 107 -32.05 -31.90 -19.75
N HIS A 108 -32.68 -30.74 -19.92
CA HIS A 108 -34.07 -30.66 -20.40
C HIS A 108 -34.25 -31.26 -21.80
N PHE A 109 -33.30 -31.02 -22.70
CA PHE A 109 -33.30 -31.61 -24.04
C PHE A 109 -33.21 -33.14 -23.99
N LEU A 110 -32.30 -33.68 -23.16
CA LEU A 110 -32.13 -35.12 -22.99
C LEU A 110 -33.37 -35.78 -22.37
N GLU A 111 -33.96 -35.18 -21.33
CA GLU A 111 -35.18 -35.67 -20.69
C GLU A 111 -36.34 -35.75 -21.69
N LYS A 112 -36.54 -34.71 -22.51
CA LYS A 112 -37.53 -34.72 -23.58
C LYS A 112 -37.28 -35.84 -24.60
N GLY A 113 -36.04 -36.01 -25.03
CA GLY A 113 -35.66 -37.07 -25.97
C GLY A 113 -35.91 -38.48 -25.41
N GLN A 114 -35.58 -38.69 -24.14
CA GLN A 114 -35.84 -39.96 -23.45
C GLN A 114 -37.34 -40.27 -23.34
N ILE A 115 -38.15 -39.28 -22.93
CA ILE A 115 -39.61 -39.43 -22.85
C ILE A 115 -40.22 -39.74 -24.22
N ALA A 116 -39.83 -39.00 -25.26
CA ALA A 116 -40.33 -39.23 -26.62
C ALA A 116 -39.99 -40.64 -27.12
N ARG A 117 -38.78 -41.13 -26.83
CA ARG A 117 -38.37 -42.50 -27.17
C ARG A 117 -39.19 -43.55 -26.42
N LEU A 118 -39.44 -43.35 -25.13
CA LEU A 118 -40.25 -44.26 -24.33
C LEU A 118 -41.68 -44.36 -24.87
N ILE A 119 -42.30 -43.21 -25.21
CA ILE A 119 -43.63 -43.17 -25.83
C ILE A 119 -43.67 -43.92 -27.16
N SER A 120 -42.66 -43.72 -28.03
CA SER A 120 -42.56 -44.45 -29.32
C SER A 120 -42.52 -45.96 -29.11
N LEU A 121 -41.71 -46.43 -28.16
CA LEU A 121 -41.58 -47.86 -27.86
C LEU A 121 -42.90 -48.46 -27.33
N LEU A 122 -43.61 -47.74 -26.46
CA LEU A 122 -44.92 -48.19 -25.97
C LEU A 122 -45.94 -48.33 -27.11
N ASN A 123 -45.98 -47.37 -28.04
CA ASN A 123 -46.88 -47.44 -29.20
C ASN A 123 -46.49 -48.55 -30.18
N GLU A 124 -45.19 -48.80 -30.38
CA GLU A 124 -44.70 -49.92 -31.18
C GLU A 124 -45.12 -51.27 -30.57
N GLU A 125 -45.04 -51.41 -29.23
CA GLU A 125 -45.46 -52.61 -28.53
C GLU A 125 -46.98 -52.87 -28.61
N THR A 126 -47.81 -51.84 -28.44
CA THR A 126 -49.28 -51.98 -28.55
C THR A 126 -49.71 -52.38 -29.96
N ASN A 127 -49.09 -51.78 -30.99
CA ASN A 127 -49.41 -52.10 -32.39
C ASN A 127 -49.03 -53.53 -32.78
N VAL A 128 -48.04 -54.13 -32.11
CA VAL A 128 -47.67 -55.55 -32.30
C VAL A 128 -48.63 -56.49 -31.57
N GLN A 129 -49.19 -56.08 -30.43
CA GLN A 129 -50.14 -56.89 -29.65
C GLN A 129 -51.56 -56.89 -30.26
N GLU A 130 -51.92 -55.88 -31.05
CA GLU A 130 -53.23 -55.75 -31.70
C GLU A 130 -53.31 -56.41 -33.10
N ASN A 131 -52.20 -56.91 -33.65
CA ASN A 131 -52.14 -57.67 -34.90
C ASN A 131 -51.93 -59.17 -34.65
#